data_AF-A0A3B9YHV5-F1
#
_entry.id   AF-A0A3B9YHV5-F1
#
_cell.length_a   1.000
_cell.length_b   1.000
_cell.length_c   1.000
_cell.angle_alpha   90.00
_cell.angle_beta   90.00
_cell.angle_gamma   90.00
#
_symmetry.space_group_name_H-M   'P 1'
#
loop_
_entity.id
_entity.type
_entity.pdbx_description
1 polymer ?
#
loop_
_entity_poly.entity_id
_entity_poly.type
_entity_poly.pdbx_seq_one_letter_code
_entity_poly.pdbx_strand_id
1 'polypeptide(L)'
;MRAYLGFFALFLAFGTAHAGQPPLRIDFQGKLTNASDAPRNGLVLLNFRLYGAPSGGSALWSETHPSVPVADGVFSVLLGSWTQLSPTLFTGTSSYLEIDVDPAGAEPLETLWPRQRLMMAPWAFTATQLAACRDIPINAGTSYSTFTIAGNLQIQHGISAGTMTLTGSLTASSGTFTTLVATEYGVLASSGMRIRGGTLQASGKGGVLVSYGIAAATGTFTATGNAVFSVTSASGMRVQGGTLGVEGSNGLVATYGISAATASFTAVSTFSLVSSSGLRVQDGGLQIGPSAERTLSDLPDSGTLFISSNAVIVGSMTAGDFNFVLLSSASLAAAAATLTTSFQNDYYSTLRILIHIAGVAATTIPRIRFNNDAGANYAYRISDTNGNPSNSTGQTFINFQEANANTRGLFDLRVRSIPNLAKLVYIGGTRGSAATAAPLFHNGAGTWNNTTAWITQVQLLNSAGTTFTAGTTIRVFGSK
;
A
#
# COMPACT_ATOMS: atom_id res chain seq x y z
N MET A 1 11.94 72.78 -57.69
CA MET A 1 12.68 71.97 -56.71
C MET A 1 11.94 72.07 -55.39
N ARG A 2 11.46 70.94 -54.84
CA ARG A 2 10.60 70.87 -53.65
C ARG A 2 11.46 70.46 -52.45
N ALA A 3 11.46 71.26 -51.39
CA ALA A 3 12.15 70.95 -50.13
C ALA A 3 11.12 70.54 -49.07
N TYR A 4 11.33 69.37 -48.47
CA TYR A 4 10.47 68.79 -47.44
C TYR A 4 10.81 69.37 -46.07
N LEU A 5 9.78 69.81 -45.34
CA LEU A 5 9.85 70.32 -43.97
C LEU A 5 9.76 69.12 -42.99
N GLY A 6 10.87 68.77 -42.35
CA GLY A 6 10.95 67.72 -41.34
C GLY A 6 10.43 68.20 -39.99
N PHE A 7 9.43 67.50 -39.45
CA PHE A 7 8.82 67.73 -38.13
C PHE A 7 9.75 67.20 -37.02
N PHE A 8 10.31 68.08 -36.19
CA PHE A 8 11.18 67.73 -35.05
C PHE A 8 10.32 67.53 -33.79
N ALA A 9 10.23 66.29 -33.30
CA ALA A 9 9.49 65.97 -32.08
C ALA A 9 10.30 66.37 -30.83
N LEU A 10 9.78 67.33 -30.06
CA LEU A 10 10.32 67.76 -28.76
C LEU A 10 9.97 66.74 -27.68
N PHE A 11 10.97 66.01 -27.19
CA PHE A 11 10.84 65.08 -26.06
C PHE A 11 10.84 65.88 -24.75
N LEU A 12 9.69 66.09 -24.11
CA LEU A 12 9.61 66.65 -22.76
C LEU A 12 10.08 65.58 -21.75
N ALA A 13 11.31 65.69 -21.28
CA ALA A 13 11.78 64.97 -20.10
C ALA A 13 11.14 65.61 -18.86
N PHE A 14 10.15 64.93 -18.27
CA PHE A 14 9.67 65.25 -16.94
C PHE A 14 10.76 64.86 -15.94
N GLY A 15 11.62 65.83 -15.58
CA GLY A 15 12.53 65.68 -14.45
C GLY A 15 11.71 65.51 -13.17
N THR A 16 11.98 64.45 -12.42
CA THR A 16 11.47 64.31 -11.06
C THR A 16 12.00 65.47 -10.23
N ALA A 17 11.11 66.37 -9.81
CA ALA A 17 11.45 67.38 -8.83
C ALA A 17 11.77 66.67 -7.51
N HIS A 18 13.06 66.50 -7.22
CA HIS A 18 13.49 66.21 -5.87
C HIS A 18 13.20 67.46 -5.03
N ALA A 19 12.26 67.38 -4.10
CA ALA A 19 12.19 68.35 -3.03
C ALA A 19 13.53 68.27 -2.28
N GLY A 20 14.38 69.28 -2.45
CA GLY A 20 15.58 69.41 -1.64
C GLY A 20 15.17 69.42 -0.17
N GLN A 21 16.01 68.82 0.69
CA GLN A 21 15.78 68.85 2.13
C GLN A 21 15.51 70.30 2.55
N PRO A 22 14.41 70.59 3.27
CA PRO A 22 14.12 71.95 3.70
C PRO A 22 15.32 72.48 4.49
N PRO A 23 15.72 73.75 4.26
CA PRO A 23 16.87 74.32 4.93
C PRO A 23 16.63 74.28 6.45
N LEU A 24 17.56 73.67 7.19
CA LEU A 24 17.50 73.56 8.66
C LEU A 24 17.86 74.90 9.29
N ARG A 25 16.89 75.82 9.29
CA ARG A 25 17.05 77.19 9.78
C ARG A 25 15.93 77.57 10.74
N ILE A 26 16.23 78.44 11.68
CA ILE A 26 15.27 78.94 12.68
C ILE A 26 15.19 80.46 12.54
N ASP A 27 13.99 80.99 12.27
CA ASP A 27 13.75 82.43 12.37
C ASP A 27 13.73 82.85 13.85
N PHE A 28 14.53 83.84 14.19
CA PHE A 28 14.64 84.38 15.53
C PHE A 28 14.52 85.90 15.49
N GLN A 29 13.59 86.44 16.27
CA GLN A 29 13.34 87.87 16.36
C GLN A 29 13.41 88.31 17.82
N GLY A 30 13.92 89.50 18.05
CA GLY A 30 14.08 90.06 19.39
C GLY A 30 13.96 91.57 19.42
N LYS A 31 13.71 92.10 20.62
CA LYS A 31 13.77 93.54 20.90
C LYS A 31 14.94 93.83 21.82
N LEU A 32 15.83 94.71 21.39
CA LEU A 32 17.00 95.18 22.10
C LEU A 32 16.77 96.61 22.60
N THR A 33 16.89 96.78 23.91
CA THR A 33 16.86 98.08 24.58
C THR A 33 18.20 98.37 25.25
N ASN A 34 18.48 99.63 25.53
CA ASN A 34 19.61 100.02 26.37
C ASN A 34 19.20 100.02 27.86
N ALA A 35 20.15 100.35 28.74
CA ALA A 35 19.91 100.42 30.19
C ALA A 35 18.85 101.46 30.63
N SER A 36 18.41 102.35 29.73
CA SER A 36 17.33 103.32 29.96
C SER A 36 16.01 102.91 29.29
N ASP A 37 15.89 101.64 28.89
CA ASP A 37 14.75 101.06 28.15
C ASP A 37 14.47 101.70 26.77
N ALA A 38 15.38 102.53 26.26
CA ALA A 38 15.25 103.11 24.93
C ALA A 38 15.62 102.05 23.86
N PRO A 39 14.87 101.98 22.74
CA PRO A 39 15.16 101.04 21.67
C PRO A 39 16.53 101.31 21.06
N ARG A 40 17.31 100.26 20.85
CA ARG A 40 18.60 100.37 20.17
C ARG A 40 18.42 100.32 18.65
N ASN A 41 19.15 101.17 17.94
CA ASN A 41 19.08 101.28 16.48
C ASN A 41 20.47 101.18 15.86
N GLY A 42 20.54 100.72 14.61
CA GLY A 42 21.77 100.60 13.83
C GLY A 42 22.25 99.15 13.67
N LEU A 43 23.49 98.99 13.23
CA LEU A 43 24.11 97.67 13.05
C LEU A 43 24.69 97.19 14.38
N VAL A 44 24.33 95.97 14.77
CA VAL A 44 24.69 95.35 16.04
C VAL A 44 25.32 93.98 15.78
N LEU A 45 26.38 93.64 16.51
CA LEU A 45 26.96 92.29 16.47
C LEU A 45 26.19 91.42 17.47
N LEU A 46 25.65 90.30 16.98
CA LEU A 46 24.94 89.34 17.82
C LEU A 46 25.62 87.98 17.72
N ASN A 47 25.97 87.40 18.87
CA ASN A 47 26.49 86.05 18.96
C ASN A 47 25.49 85.15 19.68
N PHE A 48 25.06 84.08 19.02
CA PHE A 48 24.08 83.14 19.51
C PHE A 48 24.74 81.84 19.94
N ARG A 49 24.35 81.30 21.09
CA ARG A 49 24.80 79.97 21.55
C ARG A 49 23.63 79.13 22.03
N LEU A 50 23.64 77.85 21.67
CA LEU A 50 22.69 76.86 22.19
C LEU A 50 23.31 76.04 23.31
N TYR A 51 22.54 75.81 24.38
CA TYR A 51 22.92 75.00 25.53
C TYR A 51 21.84 73.97 25.85
N GLY A 52 22.25 72.86 26.48
CA GLY A 52 21.35 71.86 27.03
C GLY A 52 20.79 72.20 28.42
N ALA A 53 21.27 73.28 29.06
CA ALA A 53 20.91 73.67 30.42
C ALA A 53 20.65 75.19 30.54
N PRO A 54 19.78 75.63 31.49
CA PRO A 54 19.43 77.04 31.68
C PRO A 54 20.59 77.90 32.19
N SER A 55 21.58 77.29 32.85
CA SER A 55 22.83 77.93 33.27
C SER A 55 23.98 76.90 33.28
N GLY A 56 25.23 77.35 33.17
CA GLY A 56 26.39 76.48 33.05
C GLY A 56 26.39 75.62 31.77
N GLY A 57 27.17 74.54 31.76
CA GLY A 57 27.31 73.64 30.62
C GLY A 57 28.15 74.23 29.46
N SER A 58 28.52 73.37 28.50
CA SER A 58 29.19 73.79 27.26
C SER A 58 28.17 74.16 26.18
N ALA A 59 28.56 75.09 25.31
CA ALA A 59 27.77 75.43 24.13
C ALA A 59 27.74 74.22 23.18
N LEU A 60 26.52 73.80 22.80
CA LEU A 60 26.27 72.74 21.83
C LEU A 60 26.41 73.25 20.39
N TRP A 61 26.18 74.54 20.18
CA TRP A 61 26.26 75.23 18.90
C TRP A 61 26.46 76.73 19.11
N SER A 62 27.15 77.39 18.17
CA SER A 62 27.39 78.84 18.19
C SER A 62 27.35 79.42 16.77
N GLU A 63 26.75 80.59 16.62
CA GLU A 63 26.74 81.35 15.37
C GLU A 63 26.89 82.85 15.66
N THR A 64 27.82 83.49 14.97
CA THR A 64 28.06 84.94 15.11
C THR A 64 27.54 85.66 13.87
N HIS A 65 26.66 86.63 14.10
CA HIS A 65 26.21 87.57 13.08
C HIS A 65 26.92 88.91 13.29
N PRO A 66 27.90 89.24 12.44
CA PRO A 66 28.78 90.40 12.67
C PRO A 66 28.07 91.75 12.48
N SER A 67 26.93 91.77 11.77
CA SER A 67 26.24 93.02 11.43
C SER A 67 24.75 92.75 11.20
N VAL A 68 23.94 92.88 12.26
CA VAL A 68 22.49 92.72 12.23
C VAL A 68 21.84 94.11 12.25
N PRO A 69 21.00 94.47 11.27
CA PRO A 69 20.26 95.72 11.28
C PRO A 69 19.17 95.67 12.36
N VAL A 70 19.22 96.64 13.28
CA VAL A 70 18.21 96.84 14.33
C VAL A 70 17.50 98.16 14.07
N ALA A 71 16.16 98.11 13.99
CA ALA A 71 15.31 99.27 13.78
C ALA A 71 14.17 99.26 14.81
N ASP A 72 13.97 100.40 15.48
CA ASP A 72 13.09 100.57 16.63
C ASP A 72 13.31 99.51 17.73
N GLY A 73 14.58 99.11 17.91
CA GLY A 73 14.96 98.04 18.84
C GLY A 73 14.71 96.64 18.31
N VAL A 74 14.02 96.45 17.19
CA VAL A 74 13.66 95.12 16.68
C VAL A 74 14.70 94.61 15.69
N PHE A 75 15.04 93.33 15.80
CA PHE A 75 15.87 92.61 14.83
C PHE A 75 15.26 91.25 14.47
N SER A 76 15.64 90.74 13.30
CA SER A 76 15.33 89.38 12.84
C SER A 76 16.59 88.76 12.25
N VAL A 77 16.86 87.52 12.62
CA VAL A 77 17.97 86.71 12.11
C VAL A 77 17.48 85.31 11.79
N LEU A 78 18.13 84.69 10.82
CA LEU A 78 17.87 83.31 10.44
C LEU A 78 19.04 82.45 10.94
N LEU A 79 18.88 81.82 12.10
CA LEU A 79 19.91 80.95 12.70
C LEU A 79 20.13 79.70 11.84
N GLY A 80 21.37 79.26 11.74
CA GLY A 80 21.77 78.16 10.83
C GLY A 80 22.20 78.65 9.45
N SER A 81 22.31 79.96 9.25
CA SER A 81 22.71 80.55 7.97
C SER A 81 24.21 80.59 7.79
N TRP A 82 24.97 80.70 8.88
CA TRP A 82 26.43 80.74 8.88
C TRP A 82 27.04 79.46 9.49
N THR A 83 26.42 78.92 10.55
CA THR A 83 26.81 77.65 11.17
C THR A 83 25.66 76.66 11.10
N GLN A 84 25.75 75.64 10.25
CA GLN A 84 24.65 74.69 10.03
C GLN A 84 24.09 74.10 11.34
N LEU A 85 22.77 74.13 11.50
CA LEU A 85 22.07 73.44 12.59
C LEU A 85 21.96 71.94 12.29
N SER A 86 22.22 71.11 13.30
CA SER A 86 21.99 69.66 13.24
C SER A 86 20.68 69.30 13.93
N PRO A 87 19.86 68.38 13.38
CA PRO A 87 18.67 67.87 14.06
C PRO A 87 18.99 67.25 15.44
N THR A 88 20.22 66.77 15.64
CA THR A 88 20.68 66.20 16.92
C THR A 88 20.75 67.22 18.06
N LEU A 89 20.70 68.53 17.77
CA LEU A 89 20.67 69.58 18.79
C LEU A 89 19.34 69.62 19.57
N PHE A 90 18.28 69.00 19.04
CA PHE A 90 16.92 69.05 19.57
C PHE A 90 16.38 67.68 20.00
N THR A 91 17.26 66.69 20.23
CA THR A 91 16.86 65.35 20.71
C THR A 91 16.77 65.25 22.23
N GLY A 92 17.24 66.27 22.96
CA GLY A 92 17.16 66.36 24.42
C GLY A 92 15.79 66.87 24.93
N THR A 93 15.64 66.97 26.25
CA THR A 93 14.38 67.43 26.87
C THR A 93 14.14 68.93 26.75
N SER A 94 15.18 69.74 26.50
CA SER A 94 15.09 71.21 26.30
C SER A 94 16.36 71.75 25.64
N SER A 95 16.22 72.88 24.95
CA SER A 95 17.32 73.67 24.39
C SER A 95 17.17 75.13 24.81
N TYR A 96 18.28 75.78 25.17
CA TYR A 96 18.31 77.15 25.67
C TYR A 96 19.22 78.01 24.79
N LEU A 97 18.74 79.19 24.38
CA LEU A 97 19.45 80.16 23.56
C LEU A 97 20.02 81.27 24.46
N GLU A 98 21.33 81.45 24.38
CA GLU A 98 22.08 82.57 24.95
C GLU A 98 22.44 83.54 23.82
N ILE A 99 22.39 84.84 24.11
CA ILE A 99 22.70 85.90 23.16
C ILE A 99 23.73 86.80 23.81
N ASP A 100 24.87 86.97 23.17
CA ASP A 100 25.79 88.06 23.47
C ASP A 100 25.61 89.19 22.45
N VAL A 101 25.65 90.42 22.94
CA VAL A 101 25.48 91.63 22.14
C VAL A 101 26.61 92.60 22.40
N ASP A 102 27.09 93.28 21.36
CA ASP A 102 28.13 94.31 21.54
C ASP A 102 27.56 95.53 22.30
N PRO A 103 28.16 96.06 23.37
CA PRO A 103 27.72 97.31 23.98
C PRO A 103 28.13 98.51 23.10
N ALA A 104 27.30 98.87 22.13
CA ALA A 104 27.48 100.03 21.25
C ALA A 104 28.84 100.07 20.50
N GLY A 105 29.24 98.94 19.91
CA GLY A 105 30.47 98.81 19.12
C GLY A 105 31.74 98.56 19.94
N ALA A 106 31.62 98.30 21.25
CA ALA A 106 32.75 97.97 22.13
C ALA A 106 32.81 96.48 22.49
N GLU A 107 34.01 95.99 22.82
CA GLU A 107 34.25 94.67 23.40
C GLU A 107 34.58 94.81 24.90
N PRO A 108 34.27 93.83 25.77
CA PRO A 108 33.68 92.52 25.46
C PRO A 108 32.16 92.59 25.21
N LEU A 109 31.64 91.61 24.47
CA LEU A 109 30.19 91.43 24.33
C LEU A 109 29.50 91.23 25.70
N GLU A 110 28.30 91.81 25.82
CA GLU A 110 27.42 91.65 26.97
C GLU A 110 26.51 90.43 26.79
N THR A 111 26.58 89.46 27.70
CA THR A 111 25.68 88.29 27.69
C THR A 111 24.32 88.65 28.30
N LEU A 112 23.26 88.43 27.53
CA LEU A 112 21.89 88.64 27.99
C LEU A 112 21.41 87.45 28.85
N TRP A 113 20.96 87.74 30.07
CA TRP A 113 20.43 86.76 31.02
C TRP A 113 18.97 87.06 31.40
N PRO A 114 18.11 86.04 31.62
CA PRO A 114 18.39 84.59 31.53
C PRO A 114 18.35 84.03 30.10
N ARG A 115 18.95 82.84 29.89
CA ARG A 115 18.87 82.13 28.60
C ARG A 115 17.42 81.83 28.22
N GLN A 116 17.08 82.05 26.96
CA GLN A 116 15.73 81.82 26.44
C GLN A 116 15.51 80.34 26.11
N ARG A 117 14.54 79.68 26.74
CA ARG A 117 14.16 78.30 26.36
C ARG A 117 13.46 78.29 25.01
N LEU A 118 13.91 77.45 24.10
CA LEU A 118 13.24 77.20 22.82
C LEU A 118 12.03 76.28 23.04
N MET A 119 10.91 76.63 22.41
CA MET A 119 9.63 75.93 22.54
C MET A 119 9.22 75.32 21.20
N MET A 120 8.45 74.23 21.24
CA MET A 120 7.88 73.62 20.04
C MET A 120 6.78 74.52 19.42
N ALA A 121 6.72 74.56 18.09
CA ALA A 121 5.61 75.20 17.38
C ALA A 121 4.34 74.33 17.47
N PRO A 122 3.12 74.91 17.52
CA PRO A 122 1.86 74.15 17.58
C PRO A 122 1.71 73.07 16.50
N TRP A 123 2.10 73.38 15.26
CA TRP A 123 2.05 72.43 14.14
C TRP A 123 3.15 71.35 14.18
N ALA A 124 4.15 71.49 15.05
CA ALA A 124 5.18 70.49 15.29
C ALA A 124 4.80 69.49 16.39
N PHE A 125 3.71 69.68 17.13
CA PHE A 125 3.28 68.74 18.18
C PHE A 125 3.02 67.34 17.64
N THR A 126 2.48 67.21 16.42
CA THR A 126 2.23 65.91 15.79
C THR A 126 3.52 65.16 15.46
N ALA A 127 4.66 65.86 15.30
CA ALA A 127 5.95 65.22 15.08
C ALA A 127 6.43 64.42 16.30
N THR A 128 5.92 64.69 17.51
CA THR A 128 6.21 63.89 18.71
C THR A 128 5.69 62.46 18.60
N GLN A 129 4.67 62.20 17.78
CA GLN A 129 4.14 60.85 17.53
C GLN A 129 5.19 59.95 16.84
N LEU A 130 6.12 60.52 16.07
CA LEU A 130 7.22 59.79 15.45
C LEU A 130 8.31 59.38 16.47
N ALA A 131 8.40 60.07 17.61
CA ALA A 131 9.33 59.74 18.68
C ALA A 131 8.76 58.69 19.66
N ALA A 132 7.43 58.53 19.71
CA ALA A 132 6.77 57.51 20.50
C ALA A 132 6.87 56.15 19.79
N CYS A 133 7.94 55.40 20.09
CA CYS A 133 8.33 54.15 19.44
C CYS A 133 7.42 52.94 19.73
N ARG A 134 6.09 53.09 19.68
CA ARG A 134 5.17 51.95 19.78
C ARG A 134 4.20 51.88 18.61
N ASP A 135 3.52 52.97 18.30
CA ASP A 135 2.53 53.01 17.23
C ASP A 135 2.71 54.30 16.41
N ILE A 136 3.25 54.20 15.20
CA ILE A 136 3.20 55.29 14.21
C ILE A 136 1.96 55.03 13.34
N PRO A 137 0.80 55.67 13.61
CA PRO A 137 -0.36 55.53 12.76
C PRO A 137 -0.08 56.21 11.42
N ILE A 138 0.26 55.43 10.40
CA ILE A 138 0.30 55.92 9.03
C ILE A 138 -1.14 55.93 8.52
N ASN A 139 -1.87 57.01 8.83
CA ASN A 139 -3.22 57.23 8.33
C ASN A 139 -3.14 57.78 6.89
N ALA A 140 -2.57 56.99 5.98
CA ALA A 140 -2.68 57.26 4.56
C ALA A 140 -4.13 56.94 4.16
N GLY A 141 -4.82 57.89 3.51
CA GLY A 141 -6.04 57.56 2.78
C GLY A 141 -5.77 56.42 1.79
N THR A 142 -6.82 55.84 1.19
CA THR A 142 -6.82 54.64 0.33
C THR A 142 -5.83 54.63 -0.86
N SER A 143 -5.02 55.66 -1.04
CA SER A 143 -3.97 55.78 -2.06
C SER A 143 -2.58 55.75 -1.41
N TYR A 144 -2.13 54.52 -1.12
CA TYR A 144 -0.74 54.06 -0.94
C TYR A 144 0.18 54.80 0.05
N SER A 145 0.54 54.11 1.13
CA SER A 145 1.84 54.23 1.78
C SER A 145 2.82 53.23 1.14
N THR A 146 3.47 53.59 0.03
CA THR A 146 4.58 52.76 -0.48
C THR A 146 5.83 53.00 0.36
N PHE A 147 6.24 51.99 1.13
CA PHE A 147 7.56 51.98 1.77
C PHE A 147 8.59 51.43 0.78
N THR A 148 9.18 52.30 -0.02
CA THR A 148 10.28 51.93 -0.92
C THR A 148 11.59 52.05 -0.17
N ILE A 149 12.23 50.93 0.12
CA ILE A 149 13.60 50.90 0.64
C ILE A 149 14.54 50.27 -0.37
N ALA A 150 15.76 50.79 -0.44
CA ALA A 150 16.83 50.21 -1.25
C ALA A 150 17.43 48.92 -0.63
N GLY A 151 16.95 48.49 0.55
CA GLY A 151 17.50 47.37 1.32
C GLY A 151 16.43 46.43 1.89
N ASN A 152 16.75 45.77 3.00
CA ASN A 152 15.85 44.81 3.65
C ASN A 152 14.87 45.48 4.60
N LEU A 153 13.59 45.10 4.54
CA LEU A 153 12.57 45.53 5.50
C LEU A 153 12.52 44.49 6.61
N GLN A 154 13.13 44.80 7.75
CA GLN A 154 13.09 43.93 8.92
C GLN A 154 11.90 44.29 9.81
N ILE A 155 10.94 43.38 9.92
CA ILE A 155 9.78 43.52 10.82
C ILE A 155 9.91 42.46 11.91
N GLN A 156 10.49 42.85 13.03
CA GLN A 156 10.88 41.93 14.11
C GLN A 156 9.70 41.16 14.73
N HIS A 157 8.51 41.74 14.70
CA HIS A 157 7.32 41.20 15.38
C HIS A 157 6.22 40.73 14.40
N GLY A 158 6.57 40.54 13.13
CA GLY A 158 5.65 40.04 12.11
C GLY A 158 4.73 41.12 11.50
N ILE A 159 3.97 40.72 10.49
CA ILE A 159 3.07 41.58 9.72
C ILE A 159 1.63 41.10 9.96
N SER A 160 0.74 42.01 10.36
CA SER A 160 -0.70 41.77 10.42
C SER A 160 -1.37 42.63 9.34
N ALA A 161 -1.96 41.99 8.34
CA ALA A 161 -2.61 42.68 7.21
C ALA A 161 -3.84 41.91 6.74
N GLY A 162 -4.85 42.62 6.24
CA GLY A 162 -6.02 42.00 5.61
C GLY A 162 -5.68 41.28 4.30
N THR A 163 -4.73 41.82 3.52
CA THR A 163 -4.13 41.16 2.35
C THR A 163 -2.63 41.48 2.29
N MET A 164 -1.81 40.52 1.86
CA MET A 164 -0.37 40.71 1.64
C MET A 164 0.03 40.08 0.31
N THR A 165 0.64 40.88 -0.58
CA THR A 165 1.21 40.40 -1.85
C THR A 165 2.73 40.53 -1.79
N LEU A 166 3.44 39.40 -1.94
CA LEU A 166 4.90 39.37 -2.03
C LEU A 166 5.28 39.00 -3.46
N THR A 167 5.96 39.90 -4.17
CA THR A 167 6.44 39.66 -5.55
C THR A 167 7.73 38.82 -5.58
N GLY A 168 8.41 38.66 -4.43
CA GLY A 168 9.63 37.87 -4.27
C GLY A 168 9.45 36.70 -3.27
N SER A 169 10.57 36.08 -2.87
CA SER A 169 10.55 34.97 -1.91
C SER A 169 10.33 35.44 -0.47
N LEU A 170 9.46 34.76 0.27
CA LEU A 170 9.44 34.81 1.73
C LEU A 170 10.48 33.82 2.27
N THR A 171 11.53 34.31 2.92
CA THR A 171 12.50 33.48 3.63
C THR A 171 12.37 33.72 5.13
N ALA A 172 11.97 32.69 5.87
CA ALA A 172 11.85 32.73 7.32
C ALA A 172 12.54 31.53 7.95
N SER A 173 13.22 31.71 9.08
CA SER A 173 13.80 30.61 9.86
C SER A 173 12.73 29.77 10.56
N SER A 174 11.58 30.38 10.85
CA SER A 174 10.36 29.75 11.36
C SER A 174 9.16 30.63 11.01
N GLY A 175 7.97 30.05 10.86
CA GLY A 175 6.75 30.79 10.61
C GLY A 175 5.52 29.92 10.87
N THR A 176 4.52 30.49 11.55
CA THR A 176 3.24 29.83 11.82
C THR A 176 2.16 30.59 11.07
N PHE A 177 1.47 29.93 10.15
CA PHE A 177 0.29 30.49 9.51
C PHE A 177 -0.94 30.06 10.32
N THR A 178 -1.53 30.98 11.09
CA THR A 178 -2.73 30.74 11.89
C THR A 178 -3.90 31.55 11.36
N THR A 179 -5.12 31.02 11.44
CA THR A 179 -6.35 31.77 11.16
C THR A 179 -7.27 31.69 12.37
N LEU A 180 -8.06 32.74 12.60
CA LEU A 180 -9.10 32.76 13.65
C LEU A 180 -10.42 32.13 13.18
N VAL A 181 -10.58 31.82 11.89
CA VAL A 181 -11.84 31.30 11.33
C VAL A 181 -11.54 30.19 10.30
N ALA A 182 -12.06 28.99 10.58
CA ALA A 182 -11.98 27.81 9.71
C ALA A 182 -12.67 28.10 8.36
N THR A 183 -12.14 27.72 7.20
CA THR A 183 -12.21 26.32 6.72
C THR A 183 -11.15 25.90 5.70
N GLU A 184 -10.19 26.76 5.29
CA GLU A 184 -9.24 26.36 4.24
C GLU A 184 -7.90 27.10 4.35
N TYR A 185 -6.80 26.33 4.35
CA TYR A 185 -5.46 26.83 4.06
C TYR A 185 -5.03 26.26 2.71
N GLY A 186 -4.83 27.11 1.71
CA GLY A 186 -4.37 26.71 0.39
C GLY A 186 -3.09 27.47 0.01
N VAL A 187 -2.02 26.74 -0.25
CA VAL A 187 -0.88 27.28 -1.01
C VAL A 187 -1.11 26.92 -2.47
N LEU A 188 -1.60 27.87 -3.26
CA LEU A 188 -1.77 27.69 -4.70
C LEU A 188 -0.43 27.97 -5.40
N ALA A 189 0.33 26.92 -5.67
CA ALA A 189 1.60 27.00 -6.38
C ALA A 189 1.47 26.42 -7.80
N SER A 190 1.89 27.17 -8.82
CA SER A 190 1.90 26.70 -10.22
C SER A 190 2.90 25.58 -10.49
N SER A 191 3.93 25.46 -9.64
CA SER A 191 4.99 24.44 -9.73
C SER A 191 5.06 23.51 -8.51
N GLY A 192 4.01 23.51 -7.68
CA GLY A 192 3.92 22.67 -6.47
C GLY A 192 4.68 23.21 -5.24
N MET A 193 4.57 22.47 -4.13
CA MET A 193 5.23 22.77 -2.85
C MET A 193 6.40 21.82 -2.63
N ARG A 194 7.60 22.34 -2.31
CA ARG A 194 8.79 21.51 -2.00
C ARG A 194 9.16 21.62 -0.52
N ILE A 195 9.13 20.49 0.19
CA ILE A 195 9.62 20.37 1.58
C ILE A 195 10.97 19.64 1.54
N ARG A 196 12.07 20.36 1.85
CA ARG A 196 13.43 19.78 1.84
C ARG A 196 13.78 19.03 3.13
N GLY A 197 13.03 19.25 4.21
CA GLY A 197 13.12 18.56 5.49
C GLY A 197 11.89 18.86 6.36
N GLY A 198 11.50 17.91 7.23
CA GLY A 198 10.28 17.98 8.04
C GLY A 198 9.08 17.23 7.44
N THR A 199 7.90 17.44 8.01
CA THR A 199 6.64 16.76 7.63
C THR A 199 5.59 17.77 7.16
N LEU A 200 4.82 17.41 6.13
CA LEU A 200 3.53 18.04 5.86
C LEU A 200 2.47 17.30 6.68
N GLN A 201 1.96 17.92 7.75
CA GLN A 201 0.89 17.35 8.54
C GLN A 201 -0.45 17.98 8.14
N ALA A 202 -1.32 17.21 7.50
CA ALA A 202 -2.72 17.58 7.29
C ALA A 202 -3.57 16.97 8.42
N SER A 203 -4.01 17.80 9.37
CA SER A 203 -4.91 17.39 10.46
C SER A 203 -6.33 17.88 10.18
N GLY A 204 -7.32 16.99 10.28
CA GLY A 204 -8.71 17.30 9.99
C GLY A 204 -9.46 16.13 9.35
N LYS A 205 -10.74 16.33 9.02
CA LYS A 205 -11.56 15.32 8.33
C LYS A 205 -11.29 15.26 6.81
N GLY A 206 -10.64 16.28 6.25
CA GLY A 206 -10.19 16.31 4.85
C GLY A 206 -8.80 15.73 4.74
N GLY A 207 -8.63 14.68 3.92
CA GLY A 207 -7.32 14.10 3.63
C GLY A 207 -6.47 14.99 2.71
N VAL A 208 -5.35 14.43 2.22
CA VAL A 208 -4.49 15.09 1.22
C VAL A 208 -4.94 14.65 -0.18
N LEU A 209 -5.45 15.56 -1.01
CA LEU A 209 -5.79 15.30 -2.42
C LEU A 209 -4.59 15.64 -3.32
N VAL A 210 -4.14 14.68 -4.14
CA VAL A 210 -3.01 14.88 -5.06
C VAL A 210 -3.39 14.38 -6.46
N SER A 211 -3.43 15.27 -7.46
CA SER A 211 -3.87 14.94 -8.83
C SER A 211 -2.82 14.20 -9.68
N TYR A 212 -1.54 14.31 -9.33
CA TYR A 212 -0.42 13.79 -10.14
C TYR A 212 0.47 12.77 -9.41
N GLY A 213 0.03 12.27 -8.25
CA GLY A 213 0.70 11.20 -7.49
C GLY A 213 1.63 11.66 -6.37
N ILE A 214 2.06 10.71 -5.54
CA ILE A 214 2.99 10.90 -4.40
C ILE A 214 4.27 10.12 -4.70
N ALA A 215 5.42 10.81 -4.77
CA ALA A 215 6.74 10.19 -4.85
C ALA A 215 7.43 10.28 -3.48
N ALA A 216 7.50 9.16 -2.75
CA ALA A 216 8.14 9.08 -1.44
C ALA A 216 9.06 7.86 -1.36
N ALA A 217 10.17 7.97 -0.62
CA ALA A 217 11.04 6.82 -0.34
C ALA A 217 10.33 5.79 0.56
N THR A 218 9.50 6.26 1.49
CA THR A 218 8.58 5.46 2.31
C THR A 218 7.27 6.22 2.47
N GLY A 219 6.14 5.58 2.18
CA GLY A 219 4.80 6.12 2.44
C GLY A 219 4.05 5.23 3.44
N THR A 220 3.86 5.70 4.68
CA THR A 220 3.07 4.99 5.70
C THR A 220 1.71 5.64 5.84
N PHE A 221 0.65 4.87 5.59
CA PHE A 221 -0.74 5.31 5.79
C PHE A 221 -1.31 4.58 7.02
N THR A 222 -1.50 5.28 8.13
CA THR A 222 -2.03 4.72 9.38
C THR A 222 -3.42 5.28 9.63
N ALA A 223 -4.43 4.41 9.71
CA ALA A 223 -5.77 4.77 10.16
C ALA A 223 -6.02 4.18 11.56
N THR A 224 -6.55 5.00 12.47
CA THR A 224 -7.05 4.54 13.77
C THR A 224 -8.57 4.34 13.69
N GLY A 225 -9.06 3.12 13.93
CA GLY A 225 -10.49 2.79 13.99
C GLY A 225 -11.01 1.90 12.84
N ASN A 226 -12.34 1.78 12.73
CA ASN A 226 -13.04 0.91 11.76
C ASN A 226 -13.12 1.53 10.35
N ALA A 227 -12.03 2.15 9.88
CA ALA A 227 -11.98 2.83 8.59
C ALA A 227 -11.54 1.84 7.50
N VAL A 228 -12.38 1.63 6.49
CA VAL A 228 -12.05 0.84 5.30
C VAL A 228 -10.93 1.55 4.52
N PHE A 229 -9.77 0.90 4.39
CA PHE A 229 -8.70 1.37 3.51
C PHE A 229 -8.99 0.94 2.08
N SER A 230 -9.08 1.90 1.15
CA SER A 230 -9.19 1.61 -0.29
C SER A 230 -8.22 2.49 -1.08
N VAL A 231 -7.42 1.84 -1.93
CA VAL A 231 -6.65 2.50 -2.99
C VAL A 231 -7.39 2.23 -4.29
N THR A 232 -8.16 3.20 -4.77
CA THR A 232 -8.89 3.09 -6.04
C THR A 232 -8.03 3.65 -7.16
N SER A 233 -7.60 2.79 -8.08
CA SER A 233 -6.93 3.20 -9.32
C SER A 233 -7.80 2.87 -10.53
N ALA A 234 -8.04 3.87 -11.39
CA ALA A 234 -8.77 3.68 -12.64
C ALA A 234 -7.98 2.87 -13.69
N SER A 235 -6.67 2.70 -13.49
CA SER A 235 -5.77 2.06 -14.46
C SER A 235 -4.89 0.96 -13.85
N GLY A 236 -5.31 0.42 -12.70
CA GLY A 236 -4.57 -0.61 -11.96
C GLY A 236 -3.45 -0.06 -11.08
N MET A 237 -2.88 -0.93 -10.24
CA MET A 237 -1.77 -0.62 -9.35
C MET A 237 -0.55 -1.45 -9.78
N ARG A 238 0.54 -0.80 -10.19
CA ARG A 238 1.78 -1.47 -10.61
C ARG A 238 2.81 -1.43 -9.49
N VAL A 239 3.21 -2.60 -8.98
CA VAL A 239 4.37 -2.75 -8.09
C VAL A 239 5.58 -3.06 -8.96
N GLN A 240 6.47 -2.07 -9.19
CA GLN A 240 7.68 -2.25 -10.01
C GLN A 240 8.82 -2.99 -9.28
N GLY A 241 8.69 -3.19 -7.96
CA GLY A 241 9.58 -3.99 -7.11
C GLY A 241 9.02 -4.13 -5.69
N GLY A 242 9.24 -5.27 -5.03
CA GLY A 242 8.73 -5.58 -3.69
C GLY A 242 7.41 -6.36 -3.67
N THR A 243 6.82 -6.52 -2.48
CA THR A 243 5.59 -7.30 -2.24
C THR A 243 4.45 -6.38 -1.85
N LEU A 244 3.27 -6.57 -2.44
CA LEU A 244 2.03 -6.00 -1.91
C LEU A 244 1.50 -6.94 -0.81
N GLY A 245 1.75 -6.60 0.46
CA GLY A 245 1.16 -7.29 1.60
C GLY A 245 -0.27 -6.80 1.85
N VAL A 246 -1.25 -7.71 1.80
CA VAL A 246 -2.64 -7.44 2.24
C VAL A 246 -2.89 -8.27 3.49
N GLU A 247 -2.78 -7.63 4.64
CA GLU A 247 -3.04 -8.26 5.94
C GLU A 247 -4.45 -7.89 6.41
N GLY A 248 -5.34 -8.88 6.47
CA GLY A 248 -6.72 -8.68 6.91
C GLY A 248 -7.54 -9.97 6.84
N SER A 249 -8.50 -10.11 7.75
CA SER A 249 -9.37 -11.29 7.87
C SER A 249 -10.23 -11.59 6.62
N ASN A 250 -10.37 -10.63 5.72
CA ASN A 250 -11.19 -10.74 4.50
C ASN A 250 -10.39 -11.08 3.23
N GLY A 251 -9.05 -11.24 3.33
CA GLY A 251 -8.20 -11.59 2.19
C GLY A 251 -8.16 -10.55 1.06
N LEU A 252 -7.59 -10.93 -0.08
CA LEU A 252 -7.51 -10.12 -1.30
C LEU A 252 -8.69 -10.46 -2.24
N VAL A 253 -9.56 -9.49 -2.52
CA VAL A 253 -10.64 -9.62 -3.52
C VAL A 253 -10.21 -8.95 -4.83
N ALA A 254 -9.93 -9.73 -5.87
CA ALA A 254 -9.55 -9.24 -7.19
C ALA A 254 -10.65 -9.51 -8.22
N THR A 255 -11.48 -8.51 -8.54
CA THR A 255 -12.59 -8.62 -9.50
C THR A 255 -12.14 -8.97 -10.93
N TYR A 256 -10.91 -8.59 -11.30
CA TYR A 256 -10.36 -8.79 -12.65
C TYR A 256 -9.15 -9.75 -12.68
N GLY A 257 -8.99 -10.58 -11.64
CA GLY A 257 -7.94 -11.60 -11.56
C GLY A 257 -6.61 -11.11 -10.98
N ILE A 258 -5.72 -12.07 -10.69
CA ILE A 258 -4.35 -11.85 -10.20
C ILE A 258 -3.40 -12.31 -11.30
N SER A 259 -2.64 -11.39 -11.90
CA SER A 259 -1.58 -11.71 -12.87
C SER A 259 -0.23 -11.55 -12.19
N ALA A 260 0.44 -12.66 -11.91
CA ALA A 260 1.75 -12.68 -11.28
C ALA A 260 2.64 -13.73 -11.95
N ALA A 261 3.93 -13.42 -12.11
CA ALA A 261 4.91 -14.38 -12.61
C ALA A 261 5.09 -15.59 -11.66
N THR A 262 4.93 -15.36 -10.36
CA THR A 262 4.87 -16.38 -9.30
C THR A 262 3.83 -15.96 -8.28
N ALA A 263 2.87 -16.84 -7.95
CA ALA A 263 1.90 -16.61 -6.88
C ALA A 263 1.90 -17.81 -5.92
N SER A 264 2.10 -17.54 -4.62
CA SER A 264 1.98 -18.53 -3.55
C SER A 264 0.78 -18.19 -2.68
N PHE A 265 -0.20 -19.10 -2.58
CA PHE A 265 -1.37 -18.94 -1.73
C PHE A 265 -1.27 -19.88 -0.53
N THR A 266 -1.10 -19.32 0.67
CA THR A 266 -1.05 -20.09 1.92
C THR A 266 -2.33 -19.81 2.71
N ALA A 267 -3.18 -20.82 2.87
CA ALA A 267 -4.37 -20.74 3.72
C ALA A 267 -4.14 -21.55 5.01
N VAL A 268 -4.51 -20.99 6.15
CA VAL A 268 -4.37 -21.65 7.48
C VAL A 268 -5.50 -22.67 7.72
N SER A 269 -6.60 -22.58 6.97
CA SER A 269 -7.75 -23.49 7.07
C SER A 269 -8.18 -24.00 5.69
N THR A 270 -9.11 -23.33 5.03
CA THR A 270 -9.66 -23.71 3.73
C THR A 270 -9.08 -22.85 2.61
N PHE A 271 -8.58 -23.51 1.57
CA PHE A 271 -8.23 -22.90 0.29
C PHE A 271 -9.29 -23.31 -0.73
N SER A 272 -10.01 -22.33 -1.31
CA SER A 272 -11.05 -22.55 -2.32
C SER A 272 -10.78 -21.69 -3.55
N LEU A 273 -10.85 -22.30 -4.73
CA LEU A 273 -10.79 -21.62 -6.03
C LEU A 273 -12.12 -21.87 -6.74
N VAL A 274 -12.93 -20.82 -6.88
CA VAL A 274 -14.22 -20.87 -7.58
C VAL A 274 -14.08 -20.12 -8.90
N SER A 275 -14.30 -20.80 -10.03
CA SER A 275 -14.29 -20.19 -11.36
C SER A 275 -15.59 -20.49 -12.08
N SER A 276 -16.25 -19.45 -12.61
CA SER A 276 -17.42 -19.57 -13.47
C SER A 276 -17.10 -20.03 -14.89
N SER A 277 -15.81 -20.08 -15.26
CA SER A 277 -15.32 -20.37 -16.62
C SER A 277 -14.30 -21.52 -16.64
N GLY A 278 -14.22 -22.28 -15.56
CA GLY A 278 -13.28 -23.41 -15.40
C GLY A 278 -11.91 -22.98 -14.87
N LEU A 279 -11.16 -23.96 -14.36
CA LEU A 279 -9.77 -23.80 -13.93
C LEU A 279 -8.87 -24.44 -15.01
N ARG A 280 -8.03 -23.64 -15.68
CA ARG A 280 -7.06 -24.14 -16.67
C ARG A 280 -5.66 -24.08 -16.08
N VAL A 281 -5.03 -25.24 -15.92
CA VAL A 281 -3.60 -25.32 -15.59
C VAL A 281 -2.86 -25.63 -16.89
N GLN A 282 -2.18 -24.64 -17.46
CA GLN A 282 -1.27 -24.84 -18.59
C GLN A 282 0.15 -24.98 -18.05
N ASP A 283 0.83 -26.07 -18.41
CA ASP A 283 2.25 -26.32 -18.12
C ASP A 283 2.63 -26.32 -16.63
N GLY A 284 1.90 -27.13 -15.86
CA GLY A 284 2.21 -27.46 -14.46
C GLY A 284 1.20 -28.48 -13.93
N GLY A 285 1.64 -29.47 -13.16
CA GLY A 285 0.70 -30.33 -12.45
C GLY A 285 0.02 -29.55 -11.33
N LEU A 286 -1.28 -29.76 -11.11
CA LEU A 286 -1.90 -29.35 -9.85
C LEU A 286 -1.41 -30.30 -8.75
N GLN A 287 -0.34 -29.92 -8.05
CA GLN A 287 0.19 -30.69 -6.95
C GLN A 287 -0.57 -30.34 -5.66
N ILE A 288 -1.61 -31.13 -5.36
CA ILE A 288 -2.27 -31.08 -4.05
C ILE A 288 -1.38 -31.87 -3.09
N GLY A 289 -0.73 -31.16 -2.15
CA GLY A 289 0.24 -31.75 -1.22
C GLY A 289 -0.32 -32.90 -0.36
N PRO A 290 0.55 -33.68 0.31
CA PRO A 290 0.15 -34.86 1.07
C PRO A 290 -0.66 -34.44 2.31
N SER A 291 -1.98 -34.46 2.21
CA SER A 291 -2.89 -34.44 3.35
C SER A 291 -3.80 -35.66 3.26
N ALA A 292 -3.91 -36.40 4.36
CA ALA A 292 -4.28 -37.81 4.44
C ALA A 292 -5.65 -38.25 3.87
N GLU A 293 -6.51 -37.34 3.41
CA GLU A 293 -7.76 -37.68 2.72
C GLU A 293 -8.32 -36.41 2.09
N ARG A 294 -8.58 -36.42 0.78
CA ARG A 294 -9.39 -35.38 0.13
C ARG A 294 -10.33 -36.00 -0.88
N THR A 295 -11.62 -35.88 -0.61
CA THR A 295 -12.70 -36.23 -1.52
C THR A 295 -12.82 -35.15 -2.59
N LEU A 296 -12.55 -35.49 -3.85
CA LEU A 296 -13.03 -34.70 -4.99
C LEU A 296 -14.51 -35.05 -5.18
N SER A 297 -15.40 -34.35 -4.47
CA SER A 297 -16.85 -34.49 -4.67
C SER A 297 -17.31 -33.48 -5.71
N ASP A 298 -17.84 -33.93 -6.84
CA ASP A 298 -18.81 -33.11 -7.55
C ASP A 298 -20.12 -33.15 -6.74
N LEU A 299 -20.73 -31.99 -6.52
CA LEU A 299 -22.15 -31.95 -6.18
C LEU A 299 -22.93 -32.05 -7.50
N PRO A 300 -24.15 -32.60 -7.46
CA PRO A 300 -24.81 -33.14 -8.63
C PRO A 300 -25.30 -31.97 -9.48
N ASP A 301 -24.62 -31.75 -10.60
CA ASP A 301 -25.21 -31.44 -11.90
C ASP A 301 -24.07 -30.98 -12.84
N SER A 302 -23.66 -31.89 -13.73
CA SER A 302 -22.82 -31.65 -14.93
C SER A 302 -21.29 -31.50 -14.80
N GLY A 303 -20.65 -31.99 -13.74
CA GLY A 303 -19.19 -32.08 -13.67
C GLY A 303 -18.60 -33.27 -14.43
N THR A 304 -18.36 -33.15 -15.75
CA THR A 304 -17.59 -34.19 -16.47
C THR A 304 -16.09 -34.06 -16.17
N LEU A 305 -15.52 -35.06 -15.48
CA LEU A 305 -14.07 -35.15 -15.26
C LEU A 305 -13.41 -35.73 -16.52
N PHE A 306 -12.86 -34.84 -17.36
CA PHE A 306 -12.03 -35.26 -18.50
C PHE A 306 -10.65 -35.68 -18.02
N ILE A 307 -10.40 -36.98 -18.02
CA ILE A 307 -9.09 -37.55 -17.73
C ILE A 307 -8.42 -37.86 -19.06
N SER A 308 -7.28 -37.23 -19.32
CA SER A 308 -6.47 -37.51 -20.54
C SER A 308 -6.04 -38.98 -20.57
N SER A 309 -5.80 -39.51 -21.77
CA SER A 309 -5.55 -40.94 -22.04
C SER A 309 -4.39 -41.59 -21.28
N ASN A 310 -3.57 -40.81 -20.58
CA ASN A 310 -2.34 -41.28 -19.92
C ASN A 310 -2.39 -41.16 -18.38
N ALA A 311 -3.54 -40.79 -17.79
CA ALA A 311 -3.62 -40.69 -16.34
C ALA A 311 -3.85 -42.08 -15.71
N VAL A 312 -2.99 -42.41 -14.74
CA VAL A 312 -3.14 -43.61 -13.90
C VAL A 312 -3.97 -43.22 -12.67
N ILE A 313 -5.19 -43.73 -12.57
CA ILE A 313 -6.03 -43.58 -11.38
C ILE A 313 -5.68 -44.70 -10.41
N VAL A 314 -5.09 -44.36 -9.27
CA VAL A 314 -4.86 -45.30 -8.17
C VAL A 314 -6.00 -45.11 -7.16
N GLY A 315 -7.15 -45.76 -7.41
CA GLY A 315 -8.35 -45.69 -6.58
C GLY A 315 -9.61 -46.20 -7.29
N SER A 316 -10.62 -46.65 -6.54
CA SER A 316 -11.89 -47.17 -7.08
C SER A 316 -12.92 -46.05 -7.29
N MET A 317 -13.69 -46.17 -8.38
CA MET A 317 -14.85 -45.33 -8.67
C MET A 317 -16.11 -46.12 -8.26
N THR A 318 -16.87 -45.64 -7.29
CA THR A 318 -18.11 -46.31 -6.84
C THR A 318 -19.31 -45.63 -7.47
N ALA A 319 -19.96 -46.30 -8.42
CA ALA A 319 -21.27 -45.90 -8.92
C ALA A 319 -22.31 -46.97 -8.53
N GLY A 320 -23.11 -46.75 -7.48
CA GLY A 320 -24.29 -47.57 -7.15
C GLY A 320 -24.06 -48.99 -6.60
N ASP A 321 -25.01 -49.43 -5.77
CA ASP A 321 -24.92 -50.60 -4.87
C ASP A 321 -24.90 -52.00 -5.53
N PHE A 322 -24.72 -52.08 -6.86
CA PHE A 322 -24.55 -53.35 -7.59
C PHE A 322 -23.22 -53.47 -8.34
N ASN A 323 -22.32 -52.50 -8.17
CA ASN A 323 -21.05 -52.50 -8.89
C ASN A 323 -19.98 -53.33 -8.19
N PHE A 324 -19.69 -54.49 -8.77
CA PHE A 324 -18.49 -55.27 -8.48
C PHE A 324 -17.24 -54.46 -8.83
N VAL A 325 -16.44 -54.10 -7.83
CA VAL A 325 -15.15 -53.42 -7.99
C VAL A 325 -14.05 -54.47 -8.14
N LEU A 326 -13.13 -54.29 -9.08
CA LEU A 326 -11.95 -55.16 -9.22
C LEU A 326 -11.07 -55.00 -7.98
N LEU A 327 -10.93 -56.06 -7.19
CA LEU A 327 -10.10 -56.08 -5.98
C LEU A 327 -8.66 -56.47 -6.29
N SER A 328 -8.47 -57.45 -7.17
CA SER A 328 -7.14 -57.98 -7.50
C SER A 328 -7.19 -58.85 -8.77
N SER A 329 -6.05 -58.97 -9.45
CA SER A 329 -5.89 -59.89 -10.58
C SER A 329 -4.46 -60.39 -10.69
N ALA A 330 -4.31 -61.63 -11.14
CA ALA A 330 -3.01 -62.23 -11.43
C ALA A 330 -3.04 -63.01 -12.75
N SER A 331 -1.88 -63.13 -13.39
CA SER A 331 -1.69 -63.89 -14.63
C SER A 331 -0.40 -64.70 -14.59
N LEU A 332 -0.40 -65.88 -15.19
CA LEU A 332 0.81 -66.70 -15.33
C LEU A 332 1.62 -66.27 -16.55
N ALA A 333 2.85 -65.77 -16.31
CA ALA A 333 3.81 -65.48 -17.37
C ALA A 333 4.48 -66.74 -17.96
N ALA A 334 4.53 -67.82 -17.17
CA ALA A 334 5.08 -69.12 -17.55
C ALA A 334 4.24 -70.25 -16.93
N ALA A 335 4.44 -71.49 -17.37
CA ALA A 335 3.68 -72.62 -16.85
C ALA A 335 3.94 -72.84 -15.35
N ALA A 336 2.88 -72.97 -14.56
CA ALA A 336 2.97 -73.13 -13.10
C ALA A 336 1.82 -73.98 -12.53
N ALA A 337 2.05 -74.63 -11.40
CA ALA A 337 1.03 -75.44 -10.71
C ALA A 337 0.04 -74.59 -9.89
N THR A 338 0.41 -73.35 -9.56
CA THR A 338 -0.36 -72.45 -8.70
C THR A 338 -0.34 -71.02 -9.24
N LEU A 339 -1.49 -70.33 -9.17
CA LEU A 339 -1.62 -68.90 -9.41
C LEU A 339 -2.35 -68.27 -8.22
N THR A 340 -1.72 -67.29 -7.58
CA THR A 340 -2.24 -66.66 -6.35
C THR A 340 -2.51 -65.19 -6.56
N THR A 341 -3.60 -64.68 -6.00
CA THR A 341 -3.91 -63.25 -5.96
C THR A 341 -4.39 -62.87 -4.57
N SER A 342 -3.85 -61.79 -4.01
CA SER A 342 -4.22 -61.25 -2.69
C SER A 342 -4.85 -59.87 -2.84
N PHE A 343 -5.73 -59.52 -1.91
CA PHE A 343 -6.41 -58.22 -1.83
C PHE A 343 -6.76 -57.88 -0.39
N GLN A 344 -6.95 -56.59 -0.10
CA GLN A 344 -7.58 -56.16 1.15
C GLN A 344 -9.09 -56.36 1.03
N ASN A 345 -9.69 -57.03 2.00
CA ASN A 345 -11.13 -57.22 2.05
C ASN A 345 -11.75 -56.18 2.97
N ASP A 346 -12.18 -55.05 2.40
CA ASP A 346 -12.84 -53.95 3.09
C ASP A 346 -14.35 -54.22 3.29
N TYR A 347 -14.69 -55.37 3.89
CA TYR A 347 -16.06 -55.84 4.11
C TYR A 347 -16.84 -56.17 2.82
N TYR A 348 -16.15 -56.65 1.77
CA TYR A 348 -16.79 -57.19 0.58
C TYR A 348 -17.45 -58.54 0.90
N SER A 349 -18.77 -58.52 1.11
CA SER A 349 -19.57 -59.70 1.50
C SER A 349 -19.83 -60.66 0.34
N THR A 350 -19.78 -60.16 -0.89
CA THR A 350 -19.95 -60.94 -2.11
C THR A 350 -18.73 -60.78 -3.00
N LEU A 351 -18.09 -61.90 -3.34
CA LEU A 351 -16.97 -61.95 -4.27
C LEU A 351 -17.39 -62.63 -5.56
N ARG A 352 -16.90 -62.10 -6.68
CA ARG A 352 -16.98 -62.72 -7.99
C ARG A 352 -15.56 -63.00 -8.48
N ILE A 353 -15.25 -64.26 -8.74
CA ILE A 353 -13.91 -64.72 -9.11
C ILE A 353 -14.01 -65.25 -10.54
N LEU A 354 -13.41 -64.53 -11.48
CA LEU A 354 -13.33 -64.93 -12.87
C LEU A 354 -12.00 -65.63 -13.12
N ILE A 355 -12.07 -66.85 -13.65
CA ILE A 355 -10.91 -67.68 -13.95
C ILE A 355 -10.91 -68.00 -15.44
N HIS A 356 -9.80 -67.70 -16.10
CA HIS A 356 -9.53 -68.13 -17.47
C HIS A 356 -8.34 -69.08 -17.45
N ILE A 357 -8.56 -70.32 -17.87
CA ILE A 357 -7.54 -71.35 -18.03
C ILE A 357 -7.13 -71.38 -19.49
N ALA A 358 -5.89 -70.97 -19.78
CA ALA A 358 -5.37 -70.91 -21.14
C ALA A 358 -5.01 -72.30 -21.72
N GLY A 359 -4.81 -73.29 -20.84
CA GLY A 359 -4.42 -74.64 -21.18
C GLY A 359 -3.79 -75.36 -19.98
N VAL A 360 -3.57 -76.67 -20.11
CA VAL A 360 -2.96 -77.52 -19.08
C VAL A 360 -1.98 -78.49 -19.74
N ALA A 361 -0.84 -78.76 -19.10
CA ALA A 361 0.23 -79.56 -19.70
C ALA A 361 -0.09 -81.07 -19.78
N ALA A 362 -0.99 -81.57 -18.93
CA ALA A 362 -1.44 -82.96 -18.88
C ALA A 362 -2.85 -83.03 -18.27
N THR A 363 -3.44 -84.22 -18.23
CA THR A 363 -4.73 -84.45 -17.56
C THR A 363 -4.69 -83.94 -16.13
N THR A 364 -5.55 -82.98 -15.81
CA THR A 364 -5.55 -82.37 -14.48
C THR A 364 -6.94 -81.96 -14.00
N ILE A 365 -7.02 -81.68 -12.70
CA ILE A 365 -8.19 -81.21 -11.98
C ILE A 365 -7.85 -79.80 -11.45
N PRO A 366 -8.40 -78.73 -12.01
CA PRO A 366 -8.23 -77.39 -11.47
C PRO A 366 -9.05 -77.20 -10.19
N ARG A 367 -8.45 -76.50 -9.23
CA ARG A 367 -8.95 -76.39 -7.86
C ARG A 367 -8.81 -74.96 -7.37
N ILE A 368 -9.68 -74.55 -6.46
CA ILE A 368 -9.59 -73.26 -5.78
C ILE A 368 -9.39 -73.46 -4.28
N ARG A 369 -8.50 -72.65 -3.70
CA ARG A 369 -8.26 -72.55 -2.26
C ARG A 369 -8.30 -71.09 -1.83
N PHE A 370 -8.85 -70.84 -0.66
CA PHE A 370 -8.94 -69.50 -0.08
C PHE A 370 -7.95 -69.35 1.07
N ASN A 371 -7.36 -68.15 1.19
CA ASN A 371 -6.46 -67.77 2.30
C ASN A 371 -5.31 -68.75 2.60
N ASN A 372 -4.84 -69.49 1.58
CA ASN A 372 -3.86 -70.56 1.75
C ASN A 372 -4.25 -71.60 2.84
N ASP A 373 -5.54 -71.77 3.11
CA ASP A 373 -6.04 -72.71 4.11
C ASP A 373 -5.91 -74.14 3.58
N ALA A 374 -4.93 -74.88 4.10
CA ALA A 374 -4.67 -76.27 3.76
C ALA A 374 -5.37 -77.26 4.72
N GLY A 375 -6.27 -76.78 5.59
CA GLY A 375 -7.08 -77.63 6.46
C GLY A 375 -8.09 -78.48 5.68
N ALA A 376 -8.51 -79.60 6.27
CA ALA A 376 -9.53 -80.50 5.71
C ALA A 376 -10.96 -79.95 5.92
N ASN A 377 -11.19 -78.69 5.54
CA ASN A 377 -12.44 -77.94 5.79
C ASN A 377 -13.16 -77.51 4.50
N TYR A 378 -12.85 -78.14 3.37
CA TYR A 378 -13.54 -77.92 2.09
C TYR A 378 -14.42 -79.12 1.72
N ALA A 379 -15.52 -78.84 1.03
CA ALA A 379 -16.32 -79.84 0.34
C ALA A 379 -16.78 -79.31 -1.01
N TYR A 380 -17.05 -80.20 -1.97
CA TYR A 380 -17.55 -79.81 -3.29
C TYR A 380 -18.48 -80.87 -3.89
N ARG A 381 -19.30 -80.41 -4.83
CA ARG A 381 -20.09 -81.22 -5.76
C ARG A 381 -20.04 -80.57 -7.13
N ILE A 382 -19.57 -81.28 -8.13
CA ILE A 382 -19.36 -80.77 -9.49
C ILE A 382 -19.96 -81.73 -10.52
N SER A 383 -20.32 -81.19 -11.68
CA SER A 383 -20.81 -81.94 -12.84
C SER A 383 -20.27 -81.29 -14.12
N ASP A 384 -19.55 -82.07 -14.91
CA ASP A 384 -18.89 -81.65 -16.15
C ASP A 384 -19.65 -82.10 -17.42
N THR A 385 -20.65 -82.97 -17.26
CA THR A 385 -21.51 -83.55 -18.30
C THR A 385 -22.86 -83.98 -17.70
N ASN A 386 -23.85 -84.35 -18.53
CA ASN A 386 -25.15 -84.88 -18.10
C ASN A 386 -25.10 -86.20 -17.26
N GLY A 387 -23.92 -86.61 -16.77
CA GLY A 387 -23.73 -87.75 -15.88
C GLY A 387 -23.90 -87.43 -14.39
N ASN A 388 -23.66 -88.42 -13.53
CA ASN A 388 -23.75 -88.24 -12.08
C ASN A 388 -22.66 -87.28 -11.57
N PRO A 389 -23.00 -86.34 -10.67
CA PRO A 389 -22.04 -85.38 -10.15
C PRO A 389 -21.02 -86.03 -9.21
N SER A 390 -19.74 -85.70 -9.39
CA SER A 390 -18.68 -86.02 -8.44
C SER A 390 -18.81 -85.17 -7.19
N ASN A 391 -18.73 -85.78 -6.00
CA ASN A 391 -18.74 -85.07 -4.72
C ASN A 391 -17.65 -85.57 -3.78
N SER A 392 -17.20 -84.69 -2.89
CA SER A 392 -16.21 -85.02 -1.87
C SER A 392 -16.28 -84.06 -0.70
N THR A 393 -15.97 -84.56 0.50
CA THR A 393 -15.91 -83.80 1.76
C THR A 393 -14.54 -83.98 2.41
N GLY A 394 -14.19 -83.10 3.37
CA GLY A 394 -12.90 -83.18 4.08
C GLY A 394 -11.68 -82.88 3.21
N GLN A 395 -11.85 -82.05 2.18
CA GLN A 395 -10.80 -81.68 1.23
C GLN A 395 -10.05 -80.42 1.69
N THR A 396 -8.93 -80.12 1.03
CA THR A 396 -8.11 -78.89 1.28
C THR A 396 -8.26 -77.85 0.16
N PHE A 397 -9.30 -78.01 -0.65
CA PHE A 397 -9.63 -77.21 -1.84
C PHE A 397 -11.04 -77.56 -2.32
N ILE A 398 -11.56 -76.75 -3.25
CA ILE A 398 -12.75 -77.06 -4.05
C ILE A 398 -12.30 -77.39 -5.46
N ASN A 399 -12.62 -78.59 -5.96
CA ASN A 399 -12.55 -78.86 -7.39
C ASN A 399 -13.70 -78.12 -8.07
N PHE A 400 -13.43 -77.48 -9.20
CA PHE A 400 -14.46 -76.82 -10.01
C PHE A 400 -14.62 -77.46 -11.40
N GLN A 401 -13.92 -78.57 -11.62
CA GLN A 401 -13.94 -79.40 -12.82
C GLN A 401 -13.40 -80.81 -12.46
N GLU A 402 -13.79 -81.83 -13.21
CA GLU A 402 -13.23 -83.19 -13.18
C GLU A 402 -11.93 -83.29 -14.01
N ALA A 403 -11.25 -84.44 -13.89
CA ALA A 403 -9.96 -84.67 -14.51
C ALA A 403 -10.03 -84.58 -16.03
N ASN A 404 -9.21 -83.72 -16.63
CA ASN A 404 -9.21 -83.59 -18.08
C ASN A 404 -7.90 -83.13 -18.71
N ALA A 405 -7.63 -83.63 -19.93
CA ALA A 405 -6.50 -83.27 -20.77
C ALA A 405 -6.82 -82.07 -21.68
N ASN A 406 -5.99 -81.03 -21.57
CA ASN A 406 -5.63 -80.13 -22.67
C ASN A 406 -6.75 -79.29 -23.33
N THR A 407 -7.64 -78.68 -22.54
CA THR A 407 -8.64 -77.71 -23.06
C THR A 407 -8.63 -76.37 -22.34
N ARG A 408 -8.92 -75.29 -23.07
CA ARG A 408 -9.19 -73.95 -22.54
C ARG A 408 -10.51 -73.92 -21.77
N GLY A 409 -10.60 -73.11 -20.72
CA GLY A 409 -11.81 -72.98 -19.91
C GLY A 409 -12.03 -71.58 -19.36
N LEU A 410 -13.29 -71.21 -19.17
CA LEU A 410 -13.72 -69.97 -18.53
C LEU A 410 -14.71 -70.32 -17.40
N PHE A 411 -14.43 -69.82 -16.20
CA PHE A 411 -15.21 -70.10 -15.00
C PHE A 411 -15.55 -68.80 -14.25
N ASP A 412 -16.77 -68.74 -13.73
CA ASP A 412 -17.29 -67.67 -12.88
C ASP A 412 -17.70 -68.30 -11.54
N LEU A 413 -16.96 -67.95 -10.49
CA LEU A 413 -17.22 -68.40 -9.14
C LEU A 413 -17.80 -67.25 -8.33
N ARG A 414 -18.94 -67.48 -7.69
CA ARG A 414 -19.59 -66.49 -6.81
C ARG A 414 -19.49 -66.99 -5.38
N VAL A 415 -18.92 -66.17 -4.51
CA VAL A 415 -18.63 -66.55 -3.13
C VAL A 415 -19.26 -65.56 -2.17
N ARG A 416 -19.98 -66.07 -1.18
CA ARG A 416 -20.44 -65.27 -0.05
C ARG A 416 -19.37 -65.30 1.04
N SER A 417 -18.55 -64.26 1.10
CA SER A 417 -17.44 -64.12 2.05
C SER A 417 -17.93 -63.39 3.30
N ILE A 418 -18.47 -64.11 4.28
CA ILE A 418 -18.92 -63.52 5.55
C ILE A 418 -18.16 -64.16 6.71
N PRO A 419 -17.61 -63.38 7.65
CA PRO A 419 -17.03 -63.90 8.87
C PRO A 419 -18.15 -64.49 9.75
N ASN A 420 -17.85 -65.51 10.53
CA ASN A 420 -18.76 -66.30 11.37
C ASN A 420 -19.62 -67.33 10.64
N LEU A 421 -19.61 -67.38 9.31
CA LEU A 421 -20.33 -68.39 8.52
C LEU A 421 -19.37 -69.19 7.61
N ALA A 422 -19.77 -70.40 7.26
CA ALA A 422 -19.15 -71.17 6.18
C ALA A 422 -19.38 -70.47 4.84
N LYS A 423 -18.38 -70.47 3.95
CA LYS A 423 -18.45 -69.71 2.69
C LYS A 423 -19.04 -70.64 1.65
N LEU A 424 -20.15 -70.22 1.06
CA LEU A 424 -20.76 -70.94 -0.05
C LEU A 424 -20.18 -70.42 -1.36
N VAL A 425 -19.78 -71.36 -2.22
CA VAL A 425 -19.22 -71.09 -3.54
C VAL A 425 -20.17 -71.68 -4.57
N TYR A 426 -20.72 -70.83 -5.42
CA TYR A 426 -21.37 -71.25 -6.66
C TYR A 426 -20.35 -71.25 -7.79
N ILE A 427 -20.39 -72.27 -8.65
CA ILE A 427 -19.41 -72.48 -9.72
C ILE A 427 -20.18 -72.65 -11.02
N GLY A 428 -19.93 -71.77 -11.99
CA GLY A 428 -20.38 -71.94 -13.36
C GLY A 428 -19.21 -71.82 -14.34
N GLY A 429 -19.23 -72.57 -15.42
CA GLY A 429 -18.18 -72.45 -16.43
C GLY A 429 -18.46 -73.19 -17.72
N THR A 430 -17.57 -72.97 -18.68
CA THR A 430 -17.55 -73.69 -19.94
C THR A 430 -16.12 -73.97 -20.37
N ARG A 431 -15.95 -74.99 -21.21
CA ARG A 431 -14.66 -75.37 -21.78
C ARG A 431 -14.82 -76.01 -23.14
N GLY A 432 -13.75 -75.88 -23.92
CA GLY A 432 -13.67 -76.34 -25.30
C GLY A 432 -12.59 -75.57 -26.04
N SER A 433 -11.87 -76.23 -26.94
CA SER A 433 -10.74 -75.63 -27.66
C SER A 433 -10.92 -75.62 -29.18
N ALA A 434 -11.97 -76.23 -29.73
CA ALA A 434 -12.16 -76.40 -31.16
C ALA A 434 -13.65 -76.34 -31.57
N ALA A 435 -13.91 -75.91 -32.80
CA ALA A 435 -15.25 -75.87 -33.41
C ALA A 435 -15.80 -77.27 -33.76
N THR A 436 -14.98 -78.32 -33.67
CA THR A 436 -15.32 -79.71 -34.00
C THR A 436 -16.07 -80.44 -32.88
N ALA A 437 -16.21 -79.85 -31.69
CA ALA A 437 -16.97 -80.39 -30.57
C ALA A 437 -17.69 -79.26 -29.82
N ALA A 438 -18.93 -79.52 -29.39
CA ALA A 438 -19.67 -78.56 -28.57
C ALA A 438 -18.95 -78.32 -27.22
N PRO A 439 -18.94 -77.09 -26.69
CA PRO A 439 -18.39 -76.81 -25.38
C PRO A 439 -19.12 -77.58 -24.28
N LEU A 440 -18.37 -78.01 -23.26
CA LEU A 440 -18.93 -78.68 -22.09
C LEU A 440 -19.34 -77.63 -21.04
N PHE A 441 -20.54 -77.76 -20.49
CA PHE A 441 -21.02 -76.92 -19.39
C PHE A 441 -20.60 -77.50 -18.05
N HIS A 442 -20.16 -76.61 -17.15
CA HIS A 442 -19.70 -76.96 -15.82
C HIS A 442 -20.59 -76.25 -14.81
N ASN A 443 -21.14 -77.02 -13.88
CA ASN A 443 -21.88 -76.48 -12.76
C ASN A 443 -21.47 -77.21 -11.49
N GLY A 444 -21.33 -76.47 -10.41
CA GLY A 444 -20.97 -77.03 -9.13
C GLY A 444 -21.24 -76.09 -7.98
N ALA A 445 -21.09 -76.66 -6.79
CA ALA A 445 -21.10 -75.93 -5.55
C ALA A 445 -19.95 -76.41 -4.67
N GLY A 446 -19.40 -75.48 -3.90
CA GLY A 446 -18.38 -75.76 -2.89
C GLY A 446 -18.71 -75.09 -1.58
N THR A 447 -18.17 -75.65 -0.50
CA THR A 447 -18.17 -75.01 0.82
C THR A 447 -16.76 -74.94 1.36
N TRP A 448 -16.43 -73.80 1.98
CA TRP A 448 -15.22 -73.64 2.77
C TRP A 448 -15.63 -73.31 4.21
N ASN A 449 -15.47 -74.27 5.12
CA ASN A 449 -15.94 -74.20 6.51
C ASN A 449 -14.91 -73.57 7.45
N ASN A 450 -14.39 -72.41 7.07
CA ASN A 450 -13.58 -71.56 7.94
C ASN A 450 -14.46 -70.40 8.41
N THR A 451 -14.91 -70.35 9.66
CA THR A 451 -15.82 -69.30 10.13
C THR A 451 -15.11 -68.06 10.68
N THR A 452 -13.78 -68.00 10.73
CA THR A 452 -13.08 -66.92 11.45
C THR A 452 -12.52 -65.83 10.55
N ALA A 453 -12.37 -66.07 9.24
CA ALA A 453 -11.73 -65.13 8.32
C ALA A 453 -12.63 -64.68 7.14
N TRP A 454 -12.45 -63.44 6.70
CA TRP A 454 -12.81 -62.97 5.36
C TRP A 454 -11.87 -63.57 4.32
N ILE A 455 -12.34 -63.78 3.08
CA ILE A 455 -11.43 -64.15 1.99
C ILE A 455 -10.61 -62.91 1.61
N THR A 456 -9.29 -63.00 1.73
CA THR A 456 -8.32 -61.95 1.35
C THR A 456 -7.32 -62.47 0.32
N GLN A 457 -7.33 -63.77 0.04
CA GLN A 457 -6.49 -64.39 -0.97
C GLN A 457 -7.23 -65.53 -1.65
N VAL A 458 -7.02 -65.64 -2.96
CA VAL A 458 -7.52 -66.76 -3.78
C VAL A 458 -6.35 -67.41 -4.49
N GLN A 459 -6.28 -68.73 -4.40
CA GLN A 459 -5.30 -69.57 -5.09
C GLN A 459 -6.02 -70.49 -6.07
N LEU A 460 -5.62 -70.41 -7.33
CA LEU A 460 -5.89 -71.40 -8.35
C LEU A 460 -4.79 -72.46 -8.30
N LEU A 461 -5.16 -73.71 -8.05
CA LEU A 461 -4.27 -74.86 -7.88
C LEU A 461 -4.56 -75.90 -8.95
N ASN A 462 -3.54 -76.68 -9.30
CA ASN A 462 -3.68 -77.83 -10.17
C ASN A 462 -3.59 -79.16 -9.40
N SER A 463 -3.96 -80.27 -10.03
CA SER A 463 -3.69 -81.59 -9.48
C SER A 463 -2.18 -81.86 -9.40
N ALA A 464 -1.75 -82.69 -8.43
CA ALA A 464 -0.33 -82.92 -8.17
C ALA A 464 0.40 -83.40 -9.44
N GLY A 465 1.56 -82.79 -9.74
CA GLY A 465 2.40 -83.15 -10.89
C GLY A 465 2.01 -82.51 -12.23
N THR A 466 1.07 -81.57 -12.26
CA THR A 466 0.60 -80.91 -13.49
C THR A 466 0.63 -79.39 -13.40
N THR A 467 0.69 -78.69 -14.53
CA THR A 467 0.77 -77.21 -14.59
C THR A 467 -0.29 -76.60 -15.51
N PHE A 468 -0.71 -75.38 -15.20
CA PHE A 468 -1.41 -74.50 -16.11
C PHE A 468 -0.42 -73.89 -17.09
N THR A 469 -0.83 -73.61 -18.32
CA THR A 469 0.01 -72.90 -19.29
C THR A 469 0.04 -71.39 -19.02
N ALA A 470 1.04 -70.71 -19.57
CA ALA A 470 1.11 -69.25 -19.59
C ALA A 470 -0.18 -68.63 -20.17
N GLY A 471 -0.57 -67.46 -19.67
CA GLY A 471 -1.81 -66.76 -20.05
C GLY A 471 -3.04 -67.17 -19.24
N THR A 472 -2.93 -68.12 -18.32
CA THR A 472 -3.98 -68.40 -17.32
C THR A 472 -4.11 -67.22 -16.37
N THR A 473 -5.33 -66.76 -16.11
CA THR A 473 -5.60 -65.55 -15.30
C THR A 473 -6.68 -65.78 -14.26
N ILE A 474 -6.55 -65.08 -13.13
CA ILE A 474 -7.58 -64.95 -12.11
C ILE A 474 -7.88 -63.46 -11.88
N ARG A 475 -9.17 -63.09 -11.79
CA ARG A 475 -9.61 -61.74 -11.43
C ARG A 475 -10.66 -61.84 -10.35
N VAL A 476 -10.48 -61.09 -9.26
CA VAL A 476 -11.37 -61.08 -8.11
C VAL A 476 -12.04 -59.72 -8.03
N PHE A 477 -13.36 -59.72 -7.99
CA PHE A 477 -14.18 -58.54 -7.78
C PHE A 477 -14.96 -58.68 -6.48
N GLY A 478 -15.27 -57.55 -5.85
CA GLY A 478 -16.04 -57.49 -4.62
C GLY A 478 -17.19 -56.50 -4.71
N SER A 479 -18.29 -56.84 -4.06
CA SER A 479 -19.36 -55.90 -3.71
C SER A 479 -19.62 -55.99 -2.20
N LYS A 480 -19.98 -54.86 -1.59
CA LYS A 480 -20.27 -54.79 -0.16
C LYS A 480 -21.65 -55.37 0.13
#